data_AF-A0A2T0QGW3-F1
#
_entry.id   AF-A0A2T0QGW3-F1
#
_cell.length_a   1.000
_cell.length_b   1.000
_cell.length_c   1.000
_cell.angle_alpha   90.00
_cell.angle_beta   90.00
_cell.angle_gamma   90.00
#
_symmetry.space_group_name_H-M   'P 1'
#
loop_
_entity.id
_entity.type
_entity.pdbx_description
1 polymer ?
#
loop_
_entity_poly.entity_id
_entity_poly.type
_entity_poly.pdbx_seq_one_letter_code
_entity_poly.pdbx_strand_id
1 'polypeptide(L)'
;MTERTIKVPGPDHPITVEPSNARVVVTVAGKVIADTLKALVLREASYPPVYYIPRNDVEMTLLERTDHATYCPYKGDCAYYSIPSGGEKTVNAVWTYESPYAAVKEIAQHLAFYPNRVDSIDVKPAQ
;
A
#
# COMPACT_ATOMS: atom_id res chain seq x y z
N MET A 1 -14.99 25.40 5.39
CA MET A 1 -15.13 23.99 4.99
C MET A 1 -14.27 23.81 3.76
N THR A 2 -13.14 23.13 3.86
CA THR A 2 -12.26 22.93 2.70
C THR A 2 -12.88 21.88 1.79
N GLU A 3 -13.37 22.30 0.64
CA GLU A 3 -13.89 21.41 -0.40
C GLU A 3 -12.79 20.46 -0.86
N ARG A 4 -12.84 19.21 -0.40
CA ARG A 4 -11.91 18.16 -0.84
C ARG A 4 -12.33 17.76 -2.26
N THR A 5 -11.56 18.16 -3.26
CA THR A 5 -11.82 17.75 -4.65
C THR A 5 -11.72 16.24 -4.78
N ILE A 6 -12.80 15.60 -5.25
CA ILE A 6 -12.84 14.17 -5.60
C ILE A 6 -12.69 14.08 -7.11
N LYS A 7 -11.73 13.28 -7.57
CA LYS A 7 -11.52 12.99 -8.99
C LYS A 7 -11.80 11.53 -9.25
N VAL A 8 -12.44 11.25 -10.38
CA VAL A 8 -12.65 9.89 -10.87
C VAL A 8 -11.49 9.55 -11.82
N PRO A 9 -10.84 8.38 -11.68
CA PRO A 9 -9.85 7.95 -12.66
C PRO A 9 -10.45 7.92 -14.06
N GLY A 10 -9.68 8.37 -15.05
CA GLY A 10 -10.14 8.56 -16.42
C GLY A 10 -8.99 8.41 -17.41
N PRO A 11 -9.22 8.66 -18.71
CA PRO A 11 -8.18 8.49 -19.74
C PRO A 11 -6.94 9.37 -19.50
N ASP A 12 -7.10 10.54 -18.88
CA ASP A 12 -5.99 11.44 -18.53
C ASP A 12 -5.19 10.97 -17.29
N HIS A 13 -5.78 10.10 -16.46
CA HIS A 13 -5.15 9.58 -15.23
C HIS A 13 -5.70 8.17 -14.93
N PRO A 14 -5.27 7.15 -15.71
CA PRO A 14 -5.81 5.80 -15.55
C PRO A 14 -5.27 5.18 -14.27
N ILE A 15 -6.19 4.60 -13.49
CA ILE A 15 -5.85 3.78 -12.33
C ILE A 15 -6.50 2.43 -12.55
N THR A 16 -5.69 1.37 -12.57
CA THR A 16 -6.17 -0.01 -12.63
C THR A 16 -5.72 -0.75 -11.39
N VAL A 17 -6.58 -1.65 -10.91
CA VAL A 17 -6.30 -2.55 -9.80
C VAL A 17 -6.61 -3.96 -10.29
N GLU A 18 -5.62 -4.85 -10.19
CA GLU A 18 -5.74 -6.23 -10.68
C GLU A 18 -5.14 -7.19 -9.67
N PRO A 19 -5.66 -8.42 -9.52
CA PRO A 19 -4.98 -9.46 -8.76
C PRO A 19 -3.59 -9.75 -9.31
N SER A 20 -2.60 -9.82 -8.42
CA SER A 20 -1.27 -10.27 -8.76
C SER A 20 -1.17 -11.79 -8.60
N ASN A 21 -0.79 -12.49 -9.67
CA ASN A 21 -0.43 -13.92 -9.61
C ASN A 21 1.00 -14.14 -9.08
N ALA A 22 1.46 -13.27 -8.18
CA ALA A 22 2.79 -13.32 -7.62
C ALA A 22 2.71 -13.39 -6.09
N ARG A 23 3.66 -14.13 -5.50
CA ARG A 23 3.96 -14.04 -4.07
C ARG A 23 4.72 -12.75 -3.81
N VAL A 24 4.20 -11.93 -2.90
CA VAL A 24 4.85 -10.70 -2.45
C VAL A 24 5.30 -10.89 -1.02
N VAL A 25 6.61 -10.78 -0.78
CA VAL A 25 7.22 -10.88 0.54
C VAL A 25 7.93 -9.56 0.86
N VAL A 26 7.62 -8.98 2.01
CA VAL A 26 8.26 -7.74 2.48
C VAL A 26 9.08 -8.03 3.72
N THR A 27 10.35 -7.65 3.70
CA THR A 27 11.27 -7.88 4.81
C THR A 27 11.83 -6.55 5.35
N VAL A 28 11.92 -6.45 6.68
CA VAL A 28 12.54 -5.33 7.39
C VAL A 28 13.28 -5.86 8.61
N ALA A 29 14.54 -5.43 8.79
CA ALA A 29 15.40 -5.81 9.91
C ALA A 29 15.46 -7.34 10.12
N GLY A 30 15.50 -8.10 9.02
CA GLY A 30 15.52 -9.57 9.02
C GLY A 30 14.19 -10.25 9.38
N LYS A 31 13.09 -9.49 9.55
CA LYS A 31 11.75 -10.02 9.81
C LYS A 31 10.86 -9.89 8.58
N VAL A 32 10.07 -10.92 8.31
CA VAL A 32 8.99 -10.85 7.31
C VAL A 32 7.85 -10.06 7.90
N ILE A 33 7.55 -8.91 7.30
CA ILE A 33 6.44 -8.03 7.72
C ILE A 33 5.16 -8.40 6.98
N ALA A 34 5.28 -8.88 5.74
CA ALA A 34 4.15 -9.29 4.93
C ALA A 34 4.54 -10.43 3.99
N ASP A 35 3.63 -11.38 3.80
CA ASP A 35 3.80 -12.51 2.89
C ASP A 35 2.44 -12.94 2.34
N THR A 36 2.19 -12.66 1.06
CA THR A 36 0.89 -12.90 0.44
C THR A 36 1.00 -13.51 -0.95
N LEU A 37 0.01 -14.32 -1.31
CA LEU A 37 -0.28 -14.76 -2.69
C LEU A 37 -1.51 -14.04 -3.28
N LYS A 38 -2.10 -13.10 -2.52
CA LYS A 38 -3.35 -12.42 -2.83
C LYS A 38 -3.14 -10.90 -2.95
N ALA A 39 -1.92 -10.49 -3.30
CA ALA A 39 -1.63 -9.08 -3.53
C ALA A 39 -2.46 -8.55 -4.70
N LEU A 40 -2.88 -7.30 -4.60
CA LEU A 40 -3.40 -6.53 -5.73
C LEU A 40 -2.27 -5.66 -6.28
N VAL A 41 -2.12 -5.60 -7.60
CA VAL A 41 -1.24 -4.63 -8.24
C VAL A 41 -2.06 -3.43 -8.69
N LEU A 42 -1.70 -2.25 -8.18
CA LEU A 42 -2.25 -0.98 -8.63
C LEU A 42 -1.28 -0.35 -9.61
N ARG A 43 -1.77 0.01 -10.78
CA ARG A 43 -1.03 0.78 -11.79
C ARG A 43 -1.70 2.13 -11.96
N GLU A 44 -0.92 3.19 -11.84
CA GLU A 44 -1.40 4.56 -11.92
C GLU A 44 -0.59 5.31 -12.96
N ALA A 45 -1.23 5.70 -14.06
CA ALA A 45 -0.59 6.41 -15.16
C ALA A 45 0.77 5.78 -15.56
N SER A 46 1.86 6.56 -15.45
CA SER A 46 3.24 6.14 -15.73
C SER A 46 4.05 5.79 -14.48
N TYR A 47 3.42 5.74 -13.30
CA TYR A 47 4.11 5.41 -12.06
C TYR A 47 4.43 3.90 -11.98
N PRO A 48 5.48 3.52 -11.24
CA PRO A 48 5.76 2.12 -10.96
C PRO A 48 4.55 1.41 -10.32
N PRO A 49 4.33 0.13 -10.64
CA PRO A 49 3.25 -0.64 -10.03
C PRO A 49 3.44 -0.74 -8.51
N VAL A 50 2.35 -0.60 -7.77
CA VAL A 50 2.33 -0.71 -6.32
C VAL A 50 1.58 -1.98 -5.94
N TYR A 51 2.18 -2.81 -5.09
CA TYR A 51 1.53 -3.99 -4.54
C TYR A 51 0.81 -3.64 -3.24
N TYR A 52 -0.49 -3.91 -3.22
CA TYR A 52 -1.38 -3.79 -2.07
C TYR A 52 -1.59 -5.18 -1.50
N ILE A 53 -1.12 -5.38 -0.27
CA ILE A 53 -1.16 -6.64 0.45
C ILE A 53 -2.39 -6.65 1.38
N PRO A 54 -3.21 -7.71 1.39
CA PRO A 54 -4.32 -7.81 2.32
C PRO A 54 -3.82 -7.70 3.76
N ARG A 55 -4.51 -6.92 4.60
CA ARG A 55 -4.13 -6.73 6.02
C ARG A 55 -3.94 -8.03 6.80
N ASN A 56 -4.70 -9.07 6.45
CA ASN A 56 -4.61 -10.38 7.10
C ASN A 56 -3.28 -11.11 6.84
N ASP A 57 -2.59 -10.76 5.76
CA ASP A 57 -1.30 -11.34 5.37
C ASP A 57 -0.12 -10.44 5.78
N VAL A 58 -0.39 -9.42 6.61
CA VAL A 58 0.59 -8.50 7.18
C VAL A 58 0.65 -8.71 8.69
N GLU A 59 1.86 -8.80 9.24
CA GLU A 59 2.12 -8.88 10.67
C GLU A 59 1.87 -7.50 11.32
N MET A 60 0.59 -7.16 11.51
CA MET A 60 0.15 -5.87 12.04
C MET A 60 0.69 -5.58 13.46
N THR A 61 1.09 -6.62 14.21
CA THR A 61 1.72 -6.47 15.53
C THR A 61 3.13 -5.87 15.46
N LEU A 62 3.76 -5.88 14.27
CA LEU A 62 5.05 -5.27 14.00
C LEU A 62 4.92 -3.83 13.45
N LEU A 63 3.68 -3.33 13.30
CA LEU A 63 3.37 -2.03 12.75
C LEU A 63 2.79 -1.11 13.82
N GLU A 64 3.18 0.16 13.77
CA GLU A 64 2.63 1.20 14.63
C GLU A 64 1.92 2.26 13.78
N ARG A 65 0.64 2.49 14.06
CA ARG A 65 -0.14 3.54 13.39
C ARG A 65 0.43 4.89 13.77
N THR A 66 0.58 5.77 12.79
CA THR A 66 1.02 7.14 13.02
C THR A 66 -0.11 8.14 12.83
N ASP A 67 0.07 9.34 13.37
CA ASP A 67 -0.81 10.48 13.13
C ASP A 67 -0.63 11.07 11.72
N HIS A 68 0.30 10.54 10.92
CA HIS A 68 0.52 10.99 9.56
C HIS A 68 -0.61 10.48 8.66
N ALA A 69 -1.24 11.42 7.96
CA ALA A 69 -2.24 11.14 6.95
C ALA A 69 -2.07 12.07 5.76
N THR A 70 -2.36 11.57 4.57
CA THR A 70 -2.37 12.35 3.34
C THR A 70 -3.70 12.18 2.62
N TYR A 71 -4.06 13.13 1.78
CA TYR A 71 -5.28 13.08 1.00
C TYR A 71 -4.95 12.93 -0.48
N CYS A 72 -5.52 11.92 -1.13
CA CYS A 72 -5.44 11.73 -2.57
C CYS A 72 -6.82 12.01 -3.20
N PRO A 73 -6.94 12.90 -4.20
CA PRO A 73 -8.23 13.20 -4.83
C PRO A 73 -8.85 11.99 -5.55
N TYR A 74 -8.05 11.00 -5.94
CA TYR A 74 -8.54 9.78 -6.62
C TYR A 74 -8.82 8.61 -5.67
N LYS A 75 -8.16 8.58 -4.51
CA LYS A 75 -8.14 7.40 -3.62
C LYS A 75 -8.74 7.67 -2.23
N GLY A 76 -8.82 8.92 -1.79
CA GLY A 76 -9.36 9.30 -0.48
C GLY A 76 -8.26 9.55 0.55
N ASP A 77 -8.62 9.42 1.83
CA ASP A 77 -7.71 9.57 2.95
C ASP A 77 -6.77 8.34 3.05
N CYS A 78 -5.47 8.63 3.09
CA CYS A 78 -4.39 7.67 3.19
C CYS A 78 -3.80 7.76 4.60
N ALA A 79 -3.72 6.63 5.28
CA ALA A 79 -3.13 6.55 6.60
C ALA A 79 -1.84 5.75 6.59
N TYR A 80 -0.96 6.03 7.55
CA TYR A 80 0.40 5.49 7.55
C TYR A 80 0.73 4.69 8.81
N TYR A 81 1.63 3.72 8.64
CA TYR A 81 2.24 2.98 9.74
C TYR A 81 3.76 3.03 9.62
N SER A 82 4.41 2.96 10.78
CA SER A 82 5.85 2.76 10.92
C SER A 82 6.17 1.33 11.32
N ILE A 83 7.40 0.87 11.08
CA ILE A 83 7.87 -0.47 11.46
C ILE A 83 8.99 -0.32 12.50
N PRO A 84 8.70 -0.25 13.81
CA PRO A 84 9.70 0.13 14.82
C PRO A 84 11.02 -0.64 14.76
N SER A 85 10.99 -1.93 14.37
CA SER A 85 12.19 -2.75 14.22
C SER A 85 13.19 -2.28 13.16
N GLY A 86 12.78 -1.46 12.20
CA GLY A 86 13.66 -0.87 11.18
C GLY A 86 14.11 0.56 11.48
N GLY A 87 13.78 1.10 12.65
CA GLY A 87 14.22 2.43 13.09
C GLY A 87 13.73 3.58 12.19
N GLU A 88 14.49 4.68 12.16
CA GLU A 88 14.08 5.92 11.49
C GLU A 88 13.79 5.77 9.99
N LYS A 89 14.49 4.84 9.30
CA LYS A 89 14.27 4.53 7.88
C LYS A 89 12.82 4.13 7.59
N THR A 90 12.18 3.48 8.56
CA THR A 90 10.85 2.88 8.39
C THR A 90 9.69 3.74 8.92
N VAL A 91 9.96 4.96 9.34
CA VAL A 91 8.91 5.88 9.78
C VAL A 91 7.97 6.19 8.62
N ASN A 92 6.67 5.94 8.78
CA ASN A 92 5.66 6.05 7.72
C ASN A 92 6.05 5.22 6.46
N ALA A 93 6.63 4.04 6.65
CA ALA A 93 7.03 3.16 5.55
C ALA A 93 5.86 2.44 4.89
N VAL A 94 4.73 2.32 5.58
CA VAL A 94 3.56 1.60 5.11
C VAL A 94 2.40 2.57 5.03
N TRP A 95 1.59 2.45 3.99
CA TRP A 95 0.35 3.21 3.86
C TRP A 95 -0.82 2.32 3.53
N THR A 96 -2.02 2.80 3.87
CA THR A 96 -3.28 2.10 3.62
C THR A 96 -4.37 3.10 3.30
N TYR A 97 -5.33 2.67 2.47
CA TYR A 97 -6.58 3.38 2.30
C TYR A 97 -7.67 2.59 3.03
N GLU A 98 -8.12 3.11 4.17
CA GLU A 98 -9.10 2.41 5.02
C GLU A 98 -10.52 2.54 4.48
N SER A 99 -10.81 3.65 3.81
CA SER A 99 -12.11 3.93 3.18
C SER A 99 -11.87 4.63 1.84
N PRO A 100 -11.31 3.92 0.84
CA PRO A 100 -11.03 4.51 -0.46
C PRO A 100 -12.30 4.82 -1.24
N TYR A 101 -12.19 5.68 -2.25
CA TYR A 101 -13.30 5.95 -3.17
C TYR A 101 -13.70 4.72 -3.98
N ALA A 102 -14.95 4.71 -4.45
CA ALA A 102 -15.56 3.56 -5.13
C ALA A 102 -14.75 3.02 -6.32
N ALA A 103 -14.05 3.90 -7.04
CA ALA A 103 -13.22 3.54 -8.18
C ALA A 103 -12.01 2.66 -7.83
N VAL A 104 -11.54 2.72 -6.58
CA VAL A 104 -10.40 1.94 -6.07
C VAL A 104 -10.79 1.19 -4.79
N LYS A 105 -12.06 0.81 -4.66
CA LYS A 105 -12.57 0.12 -3.46
C LYS A 105 -11.86 -1.21 -3.16
N GLU A 106 -11.27 -1.84 -4.17
CA GLU A 106 -10.60 -3.13 -4.08
C GLU A 106 -9.37 -3.08 -3.14
N ILE A 107 -8.67 -1.95 -3.09
CA ILE A 107 -7.53 -1.77 -2.18
C ILE A 107 -7.94 -1.37 -0.76
N ALA A 108 -9.24 -1.36 -0.45
CA ALA A 108 -9.71 -1.03 0.90
C ALA A 108 -9.06 -1.94 1.92
N GLN A 109 -8.53 -1.35 2.99
CA GLN A 109 -7.84 -2.05 4.08
C GLN A 109 -6.59 -2.83 3.65
N HIS A 110 -6.12 -2.70 2.41
CA HIS A 110 -4.84 -3.27 2.00
C HIS A 110 -3.69 -2.32 2.38
N LEU A 111 -2.51 -2.88 2.58
CA LEU A 111 -1.30 -2.15 2.92
C LEU A 111 -0.30 -2.19 1.77
N ALA A 112 0.32 -1.06 1.51
CA ALA A 112 1.40 -0.94 0.55
C ALA A 112 2.65 -0.36 1.23
N PHE A 113 3.82 -0.70 0.69
CA PHE A 113 5.12 -0.46 1.33
C PHE A 113 5.99 0.41 0.44
N TYR A 114 6.73 1.34 1.04
CA TYR A 114 7.65 2.20 0.30
C TYR A 114 8.92 1.40 0.02
N PRO A 115 9.27 1.12 -1.25
CA PRO A 115 10.41 0.27 -1.59
C PRO A 115 11.75 0.84 -1.09
N ASN A 116 11.84 2.17 -0.93
CA ASN A 116 13.02 2.85 -0.40
C ASN A 116 13.06 2.91 1.14
N ARG A 117 11.99 2.50 1.84
CA ARG A 117 11.90 2.52 3.31
C ARG A 117 11.91 1.14 3.95
N VAL A 118 11.69 0.08 3.18
CA VAL A 118 11.86 -1.31 3.61
C VAL A 118 13.20 -1.87 3.13
N ASP A 119 13.56 -3.09 3.52
CA ASP A 119 14.82 -3.70 3.09
C ASP A 119 14.65 -4.47 1.78
N SER A 120 13.54 -5.19 1.63
CA SER A 120 13.17 -5.80 0.34
C SER A 120 11.66 -5.90 0.15
N ILE A 121 11.24 -5.84 -1.11
CA ILE A 121 9.91 -6.25 -1.58
C ILE A 121 10.15 -7.27 -2.69
N ASP A 122 10.14 -8.54 -2.32
CA ASP A 122 10.39 -9.66 -3.22
C ASP A 122 9.07 -10.08 -3.88
N VAL A 123 8.97 -9.89 -5.20
CA VAL A 123 7.82 -10.31 -5.99
C VAL A 123 8.23 -11.46 -6.88
N LYS A 124 7.69 -12.64 -6.62
CA LYS A 124 8.02 -13.88 -7.34
C LYS A 124 6.75 -14.49 -7.93
N PRO A 125 6.79 -15.06 -9.14
CA PRO A 125 5.64 -15.77 -9.69
C PRO A 125 5.11 -16.81 -8.69
N ALA A 126 3.80 -16.84 -8.47
CA ALA A 126 3.18 -17.93 -7.71
C ALA A 126 3.36 -19.21 -8.56
N GLN A 127 4.11 -20.17 -8.04
CA GLN A 127 4.39 -21.45 -8.70
C GLN A 127 3.22 -22.42 -8.50
#